data_AF-A0A953DWR6-F1
#
_entry.id   AF-A0A953DWR6-F1
#
_cell.length_a   1.000
_cell.length_b   1.000
_cell.length_c   1.000
_cell.angle_alpha   90.00
_cell.angle_beta   90.00
_cell.angle_gamma   90.00
#
_symmetry.space_group_name_H-M   'P 1'
#
loop_
_entity.id
_entity.type
_entity.pdbx_description
1 polymer ?
#
loop_
_entity_poly.entity_id
_entity_poly.type
_entity_poly.pdbx_seq_one_letter_code
_entity_poly.pdbx_strand_id
1 'polypeptide(L)'
;MANLNWKQICAAVQKTYKRGQRRLAKTIKNPTPENFHSWRKRVKDLWYQLRILQPLNRVVLTEMAHEAEILGELLGREHDLHFLWTRLEKETGDKALRDELVQLGRLIRKRSKRLRSDALELGRRFYAEPAKAFGKRISIFVGRRL
;
A
#
# COMPACT_ATOMS: atom_id res chain seq x y z
N MET A 1 -21.66 20.04 -14.78
CA MET A 1 -20.55 19.27 -14.18
C MET A 1 -20.15 19.97 -12.89
N ALA A 2 -20.14 19.29 -11.74
CA ALA A 2 -19.85 19.96 -10.47
C ALA A 2 -18.39 20.47 -10.45
N ASN A 3 -18.20 21.77 -10.20
CA ASN A 3 -16.87 22.36 -10.03
C ASN A 3 -16.21 21.77 -8.78
N LEU A 4 -15.23 20.90 -8.99
CA LEU A 4 -14.41 20.33 -7.93
C LEU A 4 -13.51 21.42 -7.34
N ASN A 5 -13.65 21.71 -6.05
CA ASN A 5 -12.82 22.71 -5.37
C ASN A 5 -11.69 22.07 -4.54
N TRP A 6 -10.68 22.86 -4.18
CA TRP A 6 -9.51 22.37 -3.44
C TRP A 6 -9.84 21.80 -2.06
N LYS A 7 -10.88 22.33 -1.39
CA LYS A 7 -11.34 21.79 -0.10
C LYS A 7 -11.86 20.36 -0.25
N GLN A 8 -12.58 20.06 -1.33
CA GLN A 8 -13.04 18.72 -1.65
C GLN A 8 -11.87 17.78 -1.98
N ILE A 9 -10.87 18.26 -2.72
CA ILE A 9 -9.65 17.48 -3.04
C ILE A 9 -8.88 17.12 -1.75
N CYS A 10 -8.61 18.10 -0.89
CA CYS A 10 -7.90 17.87 0.36
C CYS A 10 -8.65 16.89 1.27
N ALA A 11 -9.99 17.04 1.37
CA ALA A 11 -10.84 16.13 2.13
C ALA A 11 -10.81 14.70 1.56
N ALA A 12 -10.80 14.54 0.24
CA ALA A 12 -10.72 13.25 -0.42
C ALA A 12 -9.38 12.55 -0.13
N VAL A 13 -8.27 13.27 -0.25
CA VAL A 13 -6.90 12.77 0.03
C VAL A 13 -6.76 12.36 1.49
N GLN A 14 -7.22 13.20 2.42
CA GLN A 14 -7.29 12.87 3.85
C GLN A 14 -8.09 11.59 4.10
N LYS A 15 -9.23 11.42 3.42
CA LYS A 15 -10.08 10.24 3.56
C LYS A 15 -9.37 8.99 3.05
N THR A 16 -8.66 9.06 1.93
CA THR A 16 -7.86 7.94 1.40
C THR A 16 -6.74 7.57 2.36
N TYR A 17 -5.99 8.56 2.86
CA TYR A 17 -4.92 8.33 3.84
C TYR A 17 -5.46 7.66 5.11
N LYS A 18 -6.55 8.17 5.68
CA LYS A 18 -7.22 7.56 6.85
C LYS A 18 -7.67 6.12 6.60
N ARG A 19 -8.15 5.82 5.38
CA ARG A 19 -8.51 4.45 4.98
C ARG A 19 -7.27 3.55 4.91
N GLY A 20 -6.14 4.05 4.41
CA GLY A 20 -4.84 3.39 4.46
C GLY A 20 -4.42 3.06 5.88
N GLN A 21 -4.43 4.03 6.80
CA GLN A 21 -4.13 3.83 8.22
C GLN A 21 -5.00 2.73 8.86
N ARG A 22 -6.31 2.76 8.60
CA ARG A 22 -7.25 1.74 9.11
C ARG A 22 -6.95 0.35 8.56
N ARG A 23 -6.55 0.26 7.28
CA ARG A 23 -6.16 -1.02 6.67
C ARG A 23 -4.86 -1.54 7.26
N LEU A 24 -3.84 -0.69 7.43
CA LEU A 24 -2.61 -1.04 8.15
C LEU A 24 -2.93 -1.59 9.55
N ALA A 25 -3.72 -0.86 10.34
CA ALA A 25 -4.08 -1.30 11.69
C ALA A 25 -4.81 -2.65 11.68
N LYS A 26 -5.71 -2.88 10.72
CA LYS A 26 -6.39 -4.17 10.54
C LYS A 26 -5.40 -5.28 10.17
N THR A 27 -4.47 -5.03 9.24
CA THR A 27 -3.46 -6.00 8.81
C THR A 27 -2.48 -6.34 9.93
N ILE A 28 -2.10 -5.37 10.78
CA ILE A 28 -1.28 -5.64 11.97
C ILE A 28 -2.00 -6.59 12.93
N LYS A 29 -3.30 -6.34 13.18
CA LYS A 29 -4.10 -7.16 14.10
C LYS A 29 -4.39 -8.55 13.53
N ASN A 30 -4.59 -8.66 12.22
CA ASN A 30 -4.91 -9.91 11.54
C ASN A 30 -4.20 -9.98 10.17
N PRO A 31 -2.98 -10.54 10.11
CA PRO A 31 -2.11 -10.49 8.93
C PRO A 31 -2.46 -11.54 7.87
N THR A 32 -3.69 -11.50 7.34
CA THR A 32 -4.15 -12.39 6.25
C THR A 32 -3.83 -11.82 4.86
N PRO A 33 -3.68 -12.67 3.83
CA PRO A 33 -3.48 -12.23 2.45
C PRO A 33 -4.52 -11.21 1.97
N GLU A 34 -5.79 -11.38 2.35
CA GLU A 34 -6.89 -10.48 1.98
C GLU A 34 -6.73 -9.10 2.62
N ASN A 35 -6.21 -9.03 3.85
CA ASN A 35 -5.94 -7.76 4.53
C ASN A 35 -4.74 -7.05 3.90
N PHE A 36 -3.66 -7.77 3.55
CA PHE A 36 -2.53 -7.21 2.79
C PHE A 36 -2.97 -6.70 1.41
N HIS A 37 -3.74 -7.49 0.66
CA HIS A 37 -4.28 -7.10 -0.64
C HIS A 37 -5.22 -5.89 -0.55
N SER A 38 -6.12 -5.87 0.45
CA SER A 38 -7.02 -4.74 0.69
C SER A 38 -6.26 -3.46 1.06
N TRP A 39 -5.17 -3.60 1.81
CA TRP A 39 -4.30 -2.48 2.16
C TRP A 39 -3.58 -1.94 0.92
N ARG A 40 -3.03 -2.82 0.07
CA ARG A 40 -2.40 -2.46 -1.21
C ARG A 40 -3.28 -1.56 -2.06
N LYS A 41 -4.57 -1.89 -2.20
CA LYS A 41 -5.53 -1.07 -2.98
C LYS A 41 -5.56 0.37 -2.47
N ARG A 42 -5.62 0.57 -1.15
CA ARG A 42 -5.67 1.92 -0.54
C ARG A 42 -4.33 2.66 -0.64
N VAL A 43 -3.20 1.95 -0.56
CA VAL A 43 -1.88 2.54 -0.80
C VAL A 43 -1.77 3.02 -2.26
N LYS A 44 -2.19 2.21 -3.23
CA LYS A 44 -2.19 2.61 -4.65
C LYS A 44 -3.10 3.80 -4.93
N ASP A 45 -4.30 3.83 -4.36
CA ASP A 45 -5.19 5.00 -4.49
C ASP A 45 -4.51 6.28 -4.00
N LEU A 46 -3.87 6.23 -2.82
CA LEU A 46 -3.20 7.38 -2.24
C LEU A 46 -1.97 7.79 -3.06
N TRP A 47 -1.19 6.82 -3.55
CA TRP A 47 -0.06 7.06 -4.42
C TRP A 47 -0.46 7.84 -5.68
N TYR A 48 -1.52 7.42 -6.37
CA TYR A 48 -2.02 8.14 -7.54
C TYR A 48 -2.47 9.57 -7.19
N GLN A 49 -3.15 9.74 -6.05
CA GLN A 49 -3.54 11.08 -5.57
C GLN A 49 -2.32 11.96 -5.30
N LEU A 50 -1.28 11.42 -4.64
CA LEU A 50 -0.04 12.16 -4.36
C LEU A 50 0.70 12.54 -5.64
N ARG A 51 0.77 11.63 -6.62
CA ARG A 51 1.35 11.92 -7.95
C ARG A 51 0.66 13.08 -8.65
N ILE A 52 -0.67 13.13 -8.62
CA ILE A 52 -1.45 14.23 -9.20
C ILE A 52 -1.14 15.56 -8.47
N LEU A 53 -0.94 15.50 -7.16
CA LEU A 53 -0.72 16.68 -6.32
C LEU A 53 0.73 17.15 -6.25
N GLN A 54 1.69 16.38 -6.77
CA GLN A 54 3.12 16.73 -6.81
C GLN A 54 3.41 18.19 -7.19
N PRO A 55 2.74 18.80 -8.20
CA PRO A 55 2.98 20.20 -8.56
C PRO A 55 2.68 21.24 -7.47
N LEU A 56 1.93 20.89 -6.41
CA LEU A 56 1.63 21.81 -5.29
C LEU A 56 2.83 22.00 -4.36
N ASN A 57 3.68 20.97 -4.22
CA ASN A 57 4.94 21.04 -3.49
C ASN A 57 5.82 19.87 -3.96
N ARG A 58 6.70 20.16 -4.92
CA ARG A 58 7.52 19.12 -5.57
C ARG A 58 8.46 18.42 -4.61
N VAL A 59 8.97 19.09 -3.59
CA VAL A 59 9.90 18.48 -2.64
C VAL A 59 9.15 17.46 -1.77
N VAL A 60 8.11 17.90 -1.05
CA VAL A 60 7.44 17.04 -0.07
C VAL A 60 6.59 15.96 -0.74
N LEU A 61 5.83 16.31 -1.77
CA LEU A 61 4.84 15.39 -2.36
C LEU A 61 5.47 14.36 -3.30
N THR A 62 6.66 14.63 -3.85
CA THR A 62 7.40 13.63 -4.62
C THR A 62 7.92 12.53 -3.71
N GLU A 63 8.59 12.89 -2.61
CA GLU A 63 9.07 11.91 -1.63
C GLU A 63 7.93 11.08 -1.05
N MET A 64 6.82 11.71 -0.69
CA MET A 64 5.65 10.96 -0.20
C MET A 64 5.04 10.04 -1.25
N ALA A 65 4.98 10.46 -2.52
CA ALA A 65 4.53 9.59 -3.59
C ALA A 65 5.49 8.39 -3.76
N HIS A 66 6.81 8.63 -3.66
CA HIS A 66 7.81 7.58 -3.76
C HIS A 66 7.72 6.56 -2.62
N GLU A 67 7.57 6.99 -1.37
CA GLU A 67 7.35 6.07 -0.25
C GLU A 67 6.07 5.24 -0.42
N ALA A 68 4.98 5.86 -0.89
CA ALA A 68 3.73 5.16 -1.17
C ALA A 68 3.87 4.14 -2.33
N GLU A 69 4.71 4.46 -3.31
CA GLU A 69 5.06 3.56 -4.42
C GLU A 69 5.79 2.32 -3.90
N ILE A 70 6.88 2.50 -3.16
CA ILE A 70 7.68 1.41 -2.56
C ILE A 70 6.78 0.53 -1.69
N LEU A 71 5.95 1.13 -0.84
CA LEU A 71 5.00 0.38 -0.02
C LEU A 71 4.03 -0.43 -0.89
N GLY A 72 3.51 0.17 -1.97
CA GLY A 72 2.64 -0.50 -2.91
C GLY A 72 3.31 -1.65 -3.68
N GLU A 73 4.62 -1.56 -3.93
CA GLU A 73 5.43 -2.62 -4.54
C GLU A 73 5.68 -3.79 -3.59
N LEU A 74 6.05 -3.52 -2.33
CA LEU A 74 6.24 -4.55 -1.31
C LEU A 74 4.95 -5.37 -1.14
N LEU A 75 3.81 -4.68 -1.02
CA LEU A 75 2.49 -5.29 -0.93
C LEU A 75 2.09 -6.01 -2.23
N GLY A 76 2.56 -5.54 -3.39
CA GLY A 76 2.35 -6.19 -4.67
C GLY A 76 3.08 -7.53 -4.75
N ARG A 77 4.38 -7.53 -4.49
CA ARG A 77 5.21 -8.74 -4.51
C ARG A 77 4.71 -9.79 -3.51
N GLU A 78 4.24 -9.37 -2.34
CA GLU A 78 3.64 -10.28 -1.35
C GLU A 78 2.38 -10.96 -1.90
N HIS A 79 1.49 -10.17 -2.50
CA HIS A 79 0.28 -10.68 -3.13
C HIS A 79 0.59 -11.62 -4.31
N ASP A 80 1.56 -11.28 -5.15
CA ASP A 80 1.93 -12.08 -6.31
C ASP A 80 2.47 -13.46 -5.89
N LEU A 81 3.27 -13.50 -4.81
CA LEU A 81 3.72 -14.78 -4.22
C LEU A 81 2.57 -15.60 -3.63
N HIS A 82 1.61 -14.95 -2.98
CA HIS A 82 0.43 -15.65 -2.47
C HIS A 82 -0.43 -16.22 -3.62
N PHE A 83 -0.61 -15.44 -4.70
CA PHE A 83 -1.32 -15.87 -5.89
C PHE A 83 -0.61 -17.05 -6.57
N LEU A 84 0.71 -16.97 -6.75
CA LEU A 84 1.54 -18.05 -7.28
C LEU A 84 1.39 -19.34 -6.47
N TRP A 85 1.53 -19.24 -5.14
CA TRP A 85 1.40 -20.41 -4.26
C TRP A 85 0.00 -21.04 -4.35
N THR A 86 -1.05 -20.23 -4.32
CA THR A 86 -2.44 -20.69 -4.47
C THR A 86 -2.69 -21.39 -5.81
N ARG A 87 -2.00 -20.97 -6.88
CA ARG A 87 -2.09 -21.62 -8.18
C ARG A 87 -1.35 -22.95 -8.20
N LEU A 88 -0.13 -22.99 -7.66
CA LEU A 88 0.70 -24.20 -7.61
C LEU A 88 0.10 -25.31 -6.74
N GLU A 89 -0.55 -24.97 -5.63
CA GLU A 89 -1.26 -25.94 -4.79
C GLU A 89 -2.39 -26.67 -5.52
N LYS A 90 -2.91 -26.12 -6.62
CA LYS A 90 -3.94 -26.77 -7.44
C LYS A 90 -3.38 -27.76 -8.47
N GLU A 91 -2.09 -27.68 -8.76
CA GLU A 91 -1.41 -28.50 -9.78
C GLU A 91 -0.67 -29.70 -9.16
N THR A 92 -0.90 -30.01 -7.88
CA THR A 92 -0.21 -31.07 -7.10
C THR A 92 -0.50 -32.51 -7.51
N GLY A 93 -1.15 -32.72 -8.66
CA GLY A 93 -1.47 -34.06 -9.18
C GLY A 93 -0.24 -34.82 -9.69
N ASP A 94 0.83 -34.11 -10.06
CA ASP A 94 2.06 -34.74 -10.53
C ASP A 94 2.96 -35.18 -9.36
N LYS A 95 3.08 -36.50 -9.21
CA LYS A 95 3.88 -37.12 -8.15
C LYS A 95 5.38 -36.83 -8.29
N ALA A 96 5.85 -36.53 -9.51
CA ALA A 96 7.25 -36.27 -9.80
C ALA A 96 7.72 -34.90 -9.31
N LEU A 97 6.81 -33.94 -9.12
CA LEU A 97 7.13 -32.56 -8.73
C LEU A 97 6.97 -32.28 -7.22
N ARG A 98 6.66 -33.31 -6.42
CA ARG A 98 6.27 -33.11 -5.01
C ARG A 98 7.39 -32.52 -4.16
N ASP A 99 8.61 -32.99 -4.34
CA ASP A 99 9.75 -32.52 -3.55
C ASP A 99 10.12 -31.08 -3.93
N GLU A 100 10.08 -30.74 -5.22
CA GLU A 100 10.29 -29.40 -5.75
C GLU A 100 9.23 -28.42 -5.23
N LEU A 101 7.95 -28.82 -5.23
CA LEU A 101 6.85 -28.00 -4.70
C LEU A 101 7.00 -27.74 -3.19
N VAL A 102 7.46 -28.73 -2.43
CA VAL A 102 7.76 -28.57 -0.99
C VAL A 102 8.89 -27.56 -0.80
N GLN A 103 9.98 -27.67 -1.56
CA GLN A 103 11.12 -26.74 -1.47
C GLN A 103 10.71 -25.31 -1.88
N LEU A 104 10.02 -25.16 -3.00
CA LEU A 104 9.50 -23.89 -3.49
C LEU A 104 8.54 -23.25 -2.48
N GLY A 105 7.66 -24.04 -1.88
CA GLY A 105 6.75 -23.57 -0.83
C GLY A 105 7.47 -23.03 0.40
N ARG A 106 8.61 -23.63 0.79
CA ARG A 106 9.45 -23.09 1.89
C ARG A 106 10.06 -21.74 1.51
N LEU A 107 10.56 -21.60 0.28
CA LEU A 107 11.14 -20.36 -0.24
C LEU A 107 10.10 -19.23 -0.32
N ILE A 108 8.91 -19.52 -0.87
CA ILE A 108 7.80 -18.57 -0.96
C ILE A 108 7.40 -18.08 0.43
N ARG A 109 7.18 -18.98 1.39
CA ARG A 109 6.82 -18.60 2.77
C ARG A 109 7.89 -17.71 3.40
N LYS A 110 9.18 -18.03 3.22
CA LYS A 110 10.29 -17.22 3.74
C LYS A 110 10.31 -15.81 3.12
N ARG A 111 10.12 -15.71 1.80
CA ARG A 111 10.10 -14.43 1.09
C ARG A 111 8.87 -13.59 1.44
N SER A 112 7.69 -14.19 1.48
CA SER A 112 6.45 -13.52 1.89
C SER A 112 6.55 -12.98 3.31
N LYS A 113 7.14 -13.74 4.26
CA LYS A 113 7.36 -13.25 5.64
C LYS A 113 8.21 -11.96 5.67
N ARG A 114 9.30 -11.91 4.88
CA ARG A 114 10.14 -10.71 4.77
C ARG A 114 9.38 -9.52 4.16
N LEU A 115 8.73 -9.73 3.02
CA LEU A 115 7.95 -8.68 2.35
C LEU A 115 6.85 -8.11 3.26
N ARG A 116 6.16 -8.97 4.02
CA ARG A 116 5.16 -8.53 5.02
C ARG A 116 5.80 -7.70 6.12
N SER A 117 6.95 -8.12 6.66
CA SER A 117 7.68 -7.37 7.68
C SER A 117 8.07 -5.98 7.18
N ASP A 118 8.71 -5.92 6.01
CA ASP A 118 9.18 -4.68 5.39
C ASP A 118 8.00 -3.73 5.08
N ALA A 119 6.90 -4.28 4.54
CA ALA A 119 5.69 -3.51 4.26
C ALA A 119 5.08 -2.94 5.55
N LEU A 120 4.98 -3.74 6.62
CA LEU A 120 4.43 -3.28 7.90
C LEU A 120 5.30 -2.20 8.54
N GLU A 121 6.62 -2.33 8.50
CA GLU A 121 7.55 -1.33 9.02
C GLU A 121 7.44 -0.01 8.24
N LEU A 122 7.55 -0.06 6.91
CA LEU A 122 7.39 1.13 6.06
C LEU A 122 5.99 1.73 6.24
N GLY A 123 4.96 0.89 6.31
CA GLY A 123 3.59 1.34 6.56
C GLY A 123 3.44 2.11 7.87
N ARG A 124 4.04 1.65 8.97
CA ARG A 124 4.00 2.37 10.26
C ARG A 124 4.62 3.76 10.15
N ARG A 125 5.75 3.88 9.46
CA ARG A 125 6.44 5.16 9.24
C ARG A 125 5.62 6.09 8.35
N PHE A 126 5.21 5.59 7.19
CA PHE A 126 4.43 6.35 6.20
C PHE A 126 3.10 6.87 6.77
N TYR A 127 2.45 6.06 7.61
CA TYR A 127 1.16 6.38 8.23
C TYR A 127 1.25 6.97 9.64
N ALA A 128 2.43 7.43 10.10
CA ALA A 128 2.63 7.92 11.46
C ALA A 128 1.85 9.20 11.77
N GLU A 129 1.71 10.09 10.78
CA GLU A 129 0.97 11.35 10.95
C GLU A 129 -0.54 11.08 11.08
N PRO A 130 -1.26 11.72 12.03
CA PRO A 130 -2.71 11.65 12.09
C PRO A 130 -3.38 12.16 10.80
N ALA A 131 -4.39 11.46 10.27
CA ALA A 131 -5.01 11.83 8.99
C ALA A 131 -5.50 13.29 8.90
N LYS A 132 -6.00 13.88 10.00
CA LYS A 132 -6.41 15.30 10.01
C LYS A 132 -5.23 16.25 9.81
N ALA A 133 -4.09 15.95 10.44
CA ALA A 133 -2.87 16.73 10.27
C ALA A 133 -2.35 16.61 8.83
N PHE A 134 -2.35 15.38 8.28
CA PHE A 134 -1.98 15.12 6.90
C PHE A 134 -2.83 15.94 5.91
N GLY A 135 -4.16 15.91 6.05
CA GLY A 135 -5.06 16.70 5.21
C GLY A 135 -4.82 18.21 5.32
N LYS A 136 -4.59 18.71 6.55
CA LYS A 136 -4.24 20.13 6.79
C LYS A 136 -2.93 20.50 6.10
N ARG A 137 -1.90 19.64 6.17
CA ARG A 137 -0.61 19.84 5.50
C ARG A 137 -0.77 19.98 3.98
N ILE A 138 -1.57 19.11 3.35
CA ILE A 138 -1.87 19.23 1.92
C ILE A 138 -2.58 20.55 1.60
N SER A 139 -3.53 20.99 2.42
CA SER A 139 -4.25 22.25 2.19
C SER A 139 -3.35 23.49 2.23
N ILE A 140 -2.27 23.47 3.03
CA ILE A 140 -1.29 24.56 3.08
C ILE A 140 -0.57 24.72 1.74
N PHE A 141 -0.29 23.63 1.02
CA PHE A 141 0.38 23.70 -0.28
C PHE A 141 -0.49 24.32 -1.37
N VAL A 142 -1.81 24.18 -1.26
CA VAL A 142 -2.75 24.88 -2.15
C VAL A 142 -2.68 26.39 -1.93
N GLY A 143 -2.72 26.83 -0.66
CA GLY A 143 -2.70 28.26 -0.31
C GLY A 143 -1.38 28.99 -0.59
N ARG A 144 -0.30 28.28 -0.93
CA ARG A 144 0.98 28.88 -1.36
C ARG A 144 1.08 29.11 -2.87
N ARG A 145 0.13 28.56 -3.63
CA ARG A 145 0.11 28.60 -5.10
C ARG A 145 -0.96 29.54 -5.66
N LEU A 146 -1.91 29.92 -4.81
CA LEU A 146 -2.88 31.01 -5.02
C LEU A 146 -2.30 32.29 -4.42
#